data_AF-A0A0F9QUZ0-F1
#
_entry.id   AF-A0A0F9QUZ0-F1
#
_cell.length_a   1.000
_cell.length_b   1.000
_cell.length_c   1.000
_cell.angle_alpha   90.00
_cell.angle_beta   90.00
_cell.angle_gamma   90.00
#
_symmetry.space_group_name_H-M   'P 1'
#
loop_
_entity.id
_entity.type
_entity.pdbx_description
1 polymer ?
#
loop_
_entity_poly.entity_id
_entity_poly.type
_entity_poly.pdbx_seq_one_letter_code
_entity_poly.pdbx_strand_id
1 'polypeptide(L)'
;METKESLCEMEHIPMSKWGKDHWSTLAYLETLAVDNSGFAKPNNPRMRTNEIRHPHLVGNIGYISSALGGSKYPTRLKDGEVKGHDDWDCVDDAIEETLVEDIGTGLNRLYKFTKLGKKAMAKLRQFKMDGGNFGDFEFVKSSGGEE
;
A
#
# COMPACT_ATOMS: atom_id res chain seq x y z
N MET A 1 28.16 0.69 25.55
CA MET A 1 28.30 0.42 24.11
C MET A 1 26.89 0.22 23.61
N GLU A 2 26.36 1.25 22.95
CA GLU A 2 24.94 1.40 22.62
C GLU A 2 24.43 0.27 21.72
N THR A 3 23.15 -0.05 21.92
CA THR A 3 22.43 -1.20 21.39
C THR A 3 22.34 -1.20 19.87
N LYS A 4 22.54 -2.39 19.30
CA LYS A 4 22.30 -2.76 17.91
C LYS A 4 20.97 -2.19 17.40
N GLU A 5 21.08 -1.46 16.30
CA GLU A 5 20.14 -1.45 15.18
C GLU A 5 18.66 -1.53 15.55
N SER A 6 18.06 -0.35 15.71
CA SER A 6 16.63 -0.11 15.54
C SER A 6 16.22 -0.55 14.13
N LEU A 7 15.93 -1.85 13.96
CA LEU A 7 15.05 -2.33 12.92
C LEU A 7 13.71 -1.67 13.23
N CYS A 8 13.32 -0.71 12.40
CA CYS A 8 12.16 0.13 12.64
C CYS A 8 10.88 -0.74 12.74
N GLU A 9 10.48 -1.05 13.97
CA GLU A 9 9.26 -1.75 14.35
C GLU A 9 8.04 -0.83 14.16
N MET A 10 7.69 -0.52 12.92
CA MET A 10 6.33 -0.07 12.61
C MET A 10 5.69 -1.12 11.72
N GLU A 11 5.14 -2.14 12.37
CA GLU A 11 4.42 -3.26 11.74
C GLU A 11 3.14 -2.79 11.04
N HIS A 12 2.59 -1.65 11.47
CA HIS A 12 1.39 -1.06 10.89
C HIS A 12 1.40 0.49 10.97
N ILE A 13 1.14 1.16 9.85
CA ILE A 13 0.96 2.62 9.78
C ILE A 13 -0.53 2.95 9.65
N PRO A 14 -1.14 3.62 10.66
CA PRO A 14 -2.55 3.91 10.62
C PRO A 14 -2.90 4.94 9.52
N MET A 15 -4.10 4.84 8.98
CA MET A 15 -4.57 5.66 7.84
C MET A 15 -4.52 7.18 8.12
N SER A 16 -4.59 7.60 9.38
CA SER A 16 -4.43 9.00 9.78
C SER A 16 -3.03 9.57 9.53
N LYS A 17 -2.02 8.71 9.35
CA LYS A 17 -0.63 9.08 9.04
C LYS A 17 -0.26 8.84 7.58
N TRP A 18 -1.15 8.24 6.79
CA TRP A 18 -0.87 7.93 5.40
C TRP A 18 -0.55 9.18 4.59
N GLY A 19 0.42 9.03 3.70
CA GLY A 19 0.85 10.09 2.79
C GLY A 19 0.76 9.65 1.34
N LYS A 20 1.67 10.21 0.55
CA LYS A 20 1.67 10.03 -0.91
C LYS A 20 1.73 8.56 -1.32
N ASP A 21 2.60 7.78 -0.70
CA ASP A 21 2.91 6.43 -1.17
C ASP A 21 1.78 5.44 -0.87
N HIS A 22 1.20 5.46 0.34
CA HIS A 22 0.01 4.68 0.68
C HIS A 22 -1.16 4.95 -0.26
N TRP A 23 -1.52 6.24 -0.43
CA TRP A 23 -2.66 6.60 -1.26
C TRP A 23 -2.41 6.32 -2.75
N SER A 24 -1.19 6.50 -3.24
CA SER A 24 -0.85 6.13 -4.63
C SER A 24 -0.84 4.62 -4.86
N THR A 25 -0.41 3.83 -3.87
CA THR A 25 -0.42 2.36 -3.93
C THR A 25 -1.85 1.83 -3.94
N LEU A 26 -2.71 2.37 -3.07
CA LEU A 26 -4.12 2.00 -3.05
C LEU A 26 -4.83 2.40 -4.36
N ALA A 27 -4.51 3.57 -4.91
CA ALA A 27 -5.02 3.97 -6.22
C ALA A 27 -4.55 3.05 -7.34
N TYR A 28 -3.30 2.58 -7.31
CA TYR A 28 -2.82 1.59 -8.26
C TYR A 28 -3.55 0.24 -8.12
N LEU A 29 -3.82 -0.24 -6.92
CA LEU A 29 -4.65 -1.44 -6.74
C LEU A 29 -6.07 -1.24 -7.29
N GLU A 30 -6.66 -0.05 -7.11
CA GLU A 30 -8.00 0.23 -7.59
C GLU A 30 -8.10 0.21 -9.12
N THR A 31 -7.11 0.75 -9.83
CA THR A 31 -7.10 0.67 -11.31
C THR A 31 -7.06 -0.79 -11.77
N LEU A 32 -6.24 -1.63 -11.13
CA LEU A 32 -6.22 -3.06 -11.42
C LEU A 32 -7.58 -3.72 -11.14
N ALA A 33 -8.23 -3.38 -10.03
CA ALA A 33 -9.54 -3.92 -9.70
C ALA A 33 -10.61 -3.52 -10.72
N VAL A 34 -10.64 -2.26 -11.14
CA VAL A 34 -11.56 -1.74 -12.17
C VAL A 34 -11.37 -2.51 -13.48
N ASP A 35 -10.13 -2.71 -13.89
CA ASP A 35 -9.81 -3.36 -15.17
C ASP A 35 -9.98 -4.89 -15.13
N ASN A 36 -10.01 -5.50 -13.95
CA ASN A 36 -10.06 -6.96 -13.76
C ASN A 36 -11.28 -7.42 -12.95
N SER A 37 -12.48 -6.97 -13.31
CA SER A 37 -13.76 -7.46 -12.75
C SER A 37 -13.85 -7.39 -11.21
N GLY A 38 -13.23 -6.37 -10.61
CA GLY A 38 -13.22 -6.14 -9.17
C GLY A 38 -12.04 -6.76 -8.41
N PHE A 39 -11.07 -7.35 -9.10
CA PHE A 39 -9.92 -8.03 -8.50
C PHE A 39 -8.60 -7.31 -8.80
N ALA A 40 -7.87 -6.88 -7.77
CA ALA A 40 -6.54 -6.28 -7.95
C ALA A 40 -5.47 -7.37 -7.89
N LYS A 41 -4.78 -7.61 -9.01
CA LYS A 41 -3.65 -8.53 -9.11
C LYS A 41 -2.37 -7.75 -9.44
N PRO A 42 -1.71 -7.12 -8.44
CA PRO A 42 -0.48 -6.37 -8.70
C PRO A 42 0.62 -7.31 -9.15
N ASN A 43 1.44 -6.81 -10.07
CA ASN A 43 2.59 -7.52 -10.58
C ASN A 43 3.87 -6.93 -9.97
N ASN A 44 4.74 -7.79 -9.44
CA ASN A 44 5.93 -7.39 -8.66
C ASN A 44 6.82 -6.33 -9.35
N PRO A 45 7.03 -6.31 -10.68
CA PRO A 45 7.91 -5.32 -11.31
C PRO A 45 7.43 -3.87 -11.19
N ARG A 46 6.17 -3.65 -10.81
CA ARG A 46 5.56 -2.33 -10.63
C ARG A 46 5.43 -1.91 -9.17
N MET A 47 5.85 -2.77 -8.23
CA MET A 47 5.80 -2.53 -6.79
C MET A 47 7.24 -2.44 -6.29
N ARG A 48 7.60 -1.34 -5.62
CA ARG A 48 8.86 -1.28 -4.88
C ARG A 48 8.85 -2.38 -3.84
N THR A 49 9.89 -3.20 -3.86
CA THR A 49 10.01 -4.37 -2.99
C THR A 49 11.31 -4.27 -2.20
N ASN A 50 11.20 -4.40 -0.88
CA ASN A 50 12.29 -4.55 0.06
C ASN A 50 12.62 -6.04 0.16
N GLU A 51 13.77 -6.41 -0.40
CA GLU A 51 14.24 -7.78 -0.50
C GLU A 51 14.46 -8.49 0.83
N ILE A 52 14.70 -7.72 1.90
CA ILE A 52 14.91 -8.28 3.25
C ILE A 52 13.55 -8.62 3.90
N ARG A 53 12.53 -7.79 3.69
CA ARG A 53 11.19 -7.97 4.27
C ARG A 53 10.32 -8.92 3.44
N HIS A 54 10.45 -8.84 2.13
CA HIS A 54 9.63 -9.58 1.17
C HIS A 54 10.47 -10.49 0.26
N PRO A 55 11.31 -11.40 0.80
CA PRO A 55 12.24 -12.21 0.01
C PRO A 55 11.52 -13.12 -1.00
N HIS A 56 10.30 -13.57 -0.67
CA HIS A 56 9.49 -14.41 -1.55
C HIS A 56 8.90 -13.64 -2.76
N LEU A 57 8.81 -12.30 -2.68
CA LEU A 57 8.33 -11.46 -3.78
C LEU A 57 9.45 -11.06 -4.75
N VAL A 58 10.70 -11.16 -4.32
CA VAL A 58 11.88 -10.90 -5.16
C VAL A 58 12.17 -12.05 -6.13
N GLY A 59 11.95 -13.30 -5.70
CA GLY A 59 12.37 -14.49 -6.45
C GLY A 59 11.43 -14.94 -7.57
N ASN A 60 10.22 -14.37 -7.70
CA ASN A 60 9.18 -14.95 -8.55
C ASN A 60 9.24 -14.53 -10.03
N ILE A 61 10.22 -13.72 -10.44
CA ILE A 61 10.40 -13.32 -11.84
C ILE A 61 11.90 -13.15 -12.09
N GLY A 62 12.44 -13.73 -13.17
CA GLY A 62 13.82 -13.56 -13.65
C GLY A 62 14.23 -12.14 -14.07
N TYR A 63 13.65 -11.11 -13.44
CA TYR A 63 13.92 -9.69 -13.65
C TYR A 63 14.60 -9.11 -12.40
N ILE A 64 15.91 -9.27 -12.33
CA ILE A 64 16.74 -8.89 -11.17
C ILE A 64 16.90 -7.35 -11.00
N SER A 65 16.48 -6.48 -11.92
CA SER A 65 17.11 -5.13 -11.92
C SER A 65 16.24 -3.88 -11.68
N SER A 66 14.91 -3.93 -11.52
CA SER A 66 14.11 -2.68 -11.38
C SER A 66 13.21 -2.54 -10.14
N ALA A 67 12.84 -3.64 -9.48
CA ALA A 67 11.97 -3.62 -8.29
C ALA A 67 12.75 -3.72 -6.96
N LEU A 68 14.05 -4.01 -7.03
CA LEU A 68 14.97 -3.97 -5.88
C LEU A 68 15.25 -2.53 -5.50
N GLY A 69 14.92 -2.17 -4.27
CA GLY A 69 15.10 -0.79 -3.78
C GLY A 69 14.12 -0.34 -2.72
N GLY A 70 13.23 -1.20 -2.21
CA GLY A 70 12.41 -0.86 -1.04
C GLY A 70 13.26 -0.52 0.19
N SER A 71 14.48 -1.09 0.29
CA SER A 71 15.48 -0.71 1.29
C SER A 71 16.09 0.69 1.06
N LYS A 72 16.10 1.18 -0.19
CA LYS A 72 16.71 2.43 -0.63
C LYS A 72 15.74 3.62 -0.68
N TYR A 73 14.47 3.36 -1.02
CA TYR A 73 13.45 4.39 -1.21
C TYR A 73 12.38 4.27 -0.12
N PRO A 74 12.39 5.17 0.89
CA PRO A 74 11.44 5.09 1.98
C PRO A 74 10.01 5.36 1.50
N THR A 75 9.04 4.90 2.30
CA THR A 75 7.63 5.24 2.12
C THR A 75 7.37 6.65 2.64
N ARG A 76 6.79 7.51 1.80
CA ARG A 76 6.46 8.90 2.14
C ARG A 76 5.09 9.00 2.81
N LEU A 77 5.12 9.37 4.08
CA LEU A 77 3.97 9.72 4.90
C LEU A 77 3.61 11.20 4.77
N LYS A 78 2.53 11.60 5.43
CA LYS A 78 2.13 13.01 5.51
C LYS A 78 3.18 13.88 6.21
N ASP A 79 3.69 13.38 7.35
CA ASP A 79 4.57 14.14 8.24
C ASP A 79 6.03 13.62 8.21
N GLY A 80 6.43 12.91 7.16
CA GLY A 80 7.80 12.40 7.03
C GLY A 80 7.91 11.15 6.17
N GLU A 81 8.89 10.31 6.48
CA GLU A 81 9.22 9.13 5.70
C GLU A 81 9.54 7.95 6.63
N VAL A 82 9.18 6.73 6.21
CA VAL A 82 9.49 5.48 6.92
C VAL A 82 10.48 4.67 6.11
N LYS A 83 11.65 4.43 6.69
CA LYS A 83 12.72 3.63 6.06
C LYS A 83 12.40 2.15 6.15
N GLY A 84 12.74 1.42 5.08
CA GLY A 84 12.54 -0.02 5.00
C GLY A 84 11.09 -0.44 4.79
N HIS A 85 10.14 0.51 4.70
CA HIS A 85 8.75 0.29 4.35
C HIS A 85 8.58 0.47 2.84
N ASP A 86 8.02 -0.52 2.16
CA ASP A 86 7.87 -0.53 0.70
C ASP A 86 6.39 -0.47 0.25
N ASP A 87 6.12 -0.72 -1.03
CA ASP A 87 4.75 -0.68 -1.54
C ASP A 87 3.92 -1.90 -1.07
N TRP A 88 4.54 -3.03 -0.71
CA TRP A 88 3.83 -4.18 -0.15
C TRP A 88 3.45 -3.96 1.31
N ASP A 89 4.34 -3.33 2.10
CA ASP A 89 3.99 -2.89 3.45
C ASP A 89 2.80 -1.90 3.39
N CYS A 90 2.73 -1.03 2.37
CA CYS A 90 1.56 -0.15 2.16
C CYS A 90 0.26 -0.93 1.85
N VAL A 91 0.36 -2.10 1.20
CA VAL A 91 -0.81 -2.97 0.95
C VAL A 91 -1.22 -3.67 2.22
N ASP A 92 -0.26 -4.17 3.00
CA ASP A 92 -0.53 -4.84 4.27
C ASP A 92 -1.19 -3.84 5.26
N ASP A 93 -0.74 -2.58 5.30
CA ASP A 93 -1.44 -1.50 6.02
C ASP A 93 -2.88 -1.29 5.55
N ALA A 94 -3.14 -1.38 4.25
CA ALA A 94 -4.49 -1.22 3.72
C ALA A 94 -5.42 -2.39 4.05
N ILE A 95 -4.86 -3.58 4.27
CA ILE A 95 -5.59 -4.74 4.80
C ILE A 95 -5.95 -4.51 6.26
N GLU A 96 -4.98 -4.11 7.09
CA GLU A 96 -5.20 -3.78 8.52
C GLU A 96 -6.21 -2.63 8.69
N GLU A 97 -6.21 -1.66 7.78
CA GLU A 97 -7.19 -0.56 7.74
C GLU A 97 -8.55 -0.96 7.17
N THR A 98 -8.74 -2.22 6.78
CA THR A 98 -9.97 -2.81 6.20
C THR A 98 -10.41 -2.15 4.89
N LEU A 99 -9.49 -1.58 4.12
CA LEU A 99 -9.77 -1.01 2.80
C LEU A 99 -9.75 -2.07 1.70
N VAL A 100 -8.90 -3.07 1.84
CA VAL A 100 -8.78 -4.21 0.94
C VAL A 100 -8.77 -5.51 1.73
N GLU A 101 -9.20 -6.58 1.08
CA GLU A 101 -9.11 -7.96 1.57
C GLU A 101 -8.12 -8.72 0.68
N ASP A 102 -7.17 -9.44 1.28
CA ASP A 102 -6.41 -10.46 0.57
C ASP A 102 -7.26 -11.73 0.45
N ILE A 103 -7.61 -12.08 -0.77
CA ILE A 103 -8.37 -13.28 -1.12
C ILE A 103 -7.51 -14.25 -1.95
N GLY A 104 -6.22 -13.95 -2.07
CA GLY A 104 -5.26 -14.73 -2.82
C GLY A 104 -4.61 -15.82 -1.99
N THR A 105 -3.44 -16.24 -2.46
CA THR A 105 -2.51 -17.06 -1.67
C THR A 105 -1.21 -16.29 -1.51
N GLY A 106 -0.38 -16.61 -0.51
CA GLY A 106 0.87 -15.86 -0.28
C GLY A 106 1.77 -15.72 -1.53
N LEU A 107 1.74 -16.70 -2.45
CA LEU A 107 2.46 -16.63 -3.73
C LEU A 107 1.67 -15.98 -4.86
N ASN A 108 0.33 -16.00 -4.80
CA ASN A 108 -0.58 -15.41 -5.77
C ASN A 108 -1.48 -14.39 -5.06
N ARG A 109 -0.88 -13.25 -4.66
CA ARG A 109 -1.59 -12.14 -4.03
C ARG A 109 -2.71 -11.65 -4.96
N LEU A 110 -3.92 -11.58 -4.41
CA LEU A 110 -5.12 -11.17 -5.13
C LEU A 110 -6.00 -10.42 -4.15
N TYR A 111 -6.31 -9.16 -4.45
CA TYR A 111 -7.04 -8.31 -3.52
C TYR A 111 -8.41 -7.93 -4.03
N LYS A 112 -9.31 -7.67 -3.09
CA LYS A 112 -10.64 -7.12 -3.36
C LYS A 112 -10.87 -5.92 -2.48
N PHE A 113 -11.41 -4.84 -3.04
CA PHE A 113 -11.78 -3.67 -2.25
C PHE A 113 -13.03 -3.95 -1.41
N THR A 114 -12.95 -3.64 -0.12
CA THR A 114 -14.09 -3.68 0.79
C THR A 114 -15.10 -2.57 0.48
N LYS A 115 -16.24 -2.55 1.17
CA LYS A 115 -17.17 -1.40 1.09
C LYS A 115 -16.47 -0.10 1.52
N LEU A 116 -15.64 -0.15 2.55
CA LEU A 116 -14.90 1.01 3.05
C LEU A 116 -13.85 1.48 2.04
N GLY A 117 -13.07 0.55 1.48
CA GLY A 117 -12.08 0.87 0.45
C GLY A 117 -12.69 1.53 -0.78
N LYS A 118 -13.85 1.04 -1.26
CA LYS A 118 -14.57 1.66 -2.37
C LYS A 118 -14.99 3.10 -2.06
N LYS A 119 -15.49 3.35 -0.83
CA LYS A 119 -15.84 4.71 -0.37
C LYS A 119 -14.60 5.61 -0.33
N ALA A 120 -13.48 5.13 0.19
CA ALA A 120 -12.21 5.85 0.21
C ALA A 120 -11.74 6.20 -1.21
N MET A 121 -11.75 5.23 -2.13
CA MET A 121 -11.31 5.42 -3.51
C MET A 121 -12.23 6.34 -4.33
N ALA A 122 -13.53 6.34 -4.07
CA ALA A 122 -14.44 7.31 -4.68
C ALA A 122 -14.08 8.75 -4.27
N LYS A 123 -13.85 8.98 -2.97
CA LYS A 123 -13.42 10.29 -2.45
C LYS A 123 -12.04 10.69 -2.96
N LEU A 124 -11.09 9.76 -2.99
CA LEU A 124 -9.74 10.01 -3.50
C LEU A 124 -9.76 10.41 -4.98
N ARG A 125 -10.56 9.72 -5.81
CA ARG A 125 -10.72 10.09 -7.23
C ARG A 125 -11.29 11.49 -7.39
N GLN A 126 -12.35 11.83 -6.65
CA GLN A 126 -12.91 13.17 -6.67
C GLN A 126 -11.86 14.22 -6.29
N PHE A 127 -11.14 13.99 -5.17
CA PHE A 127 -10.08 14.89 -4.72
C PHE A 127 -8.95 15.06 -5.75
N LYS A 128 -8.58 13.98 -6.45
CA LYS A 128 -7.61 14.02 -7.56
C LYS A 128 -8.12 14.81 -8.77
N MET A 129 -9.40 14.68 -9.11
CA MET A 129 -10.04 15.45 -10.19
C MET A 129 -10.08 16.94 -9.89
N ASP A 130 -10.23 17.30 -8.61
CA ASP A 130 -10.22 18.68 -8.12
C ASP A 130 -8.80 19.28 -8.02
N GLY A 131 -7.77 18.53 -8.47
CA GLY A 131 -6.38 18.98 -8.52
C GLY A 131 -5.55 18.66 -7.28
N GLY A 132 -6.09 17.92 -6.31
CA GLY A 132 -5.38 17.52 -5.09
C GLY A 132 -4.19 16.57 -5.34
N ASN A 133 -3.23 16.53 -4.42
CA ASN A 133 -2.09 15.59 -4.46
C ASN A 133 -2.28 14.45 -3.44
N PHE A 134 -1.80 13.24 -3.74
CA PHE A 134 -1.96 12.09 -2.84
C PHE A 134 -1.50 12.35 -1.40
N GLY A 135 -0.41 13.12 -1.20
CA GLY A 135 0.10 13.43 0.13
C GLY A 135 -0.82 14.30 0.99
N ASP A 136 -1.76 15.00 0.36
CA ASP A 136 -2.70 15.91 1.02
C ASP A 136 -4.07 15.27 1.24
N PHE A 137 -4.28 14.03 0.77
CA PHE A 137 -5.57 13.37 0.87
C PHE A 137 -5.80 12.82 2.29
N GLU A 138 -7.00 13.08 2.82
CA GLU A 138 -7.43 12.59 4.12
C GLU A 138 -8.74 11.80 3.98
N PHE A 139 -8.81 10.69 4.72
CA PHE A 139 -10.02 9.90 4.83
C PHE A 139 -10.29 9.55 6.28
N VAL A 140 -11.45 9.98 6.78
CA VAL A 140 -11.92 9.67 8.13
C VAL A 140 -12.89 8.49 8.05
N LYS A 141 -12.60 7.43 8.81
CA LYS A 141 -13.55 6.32 9.00
C LYS A 141 -14.79 6.86 9.70
N SER A 142 -15.94 6.77 9.06
CA SER A 142 -17.20 7.08 9.74
C SER A 142 -17.44 6.02 10.80
N SER A 143 -17.50 6.41 12.08
CA SER A 143 -17.65 5.53 13.24
C SER A 143 -19.01 4.82 13.34
N GLY A 144 -19.82 4.83 12.28
CA GLY A 144 -21.19 4.33 12.30
C GLY A 144 -21.63 3.85 10.92
N GLY A 145 -22.07 2.60 10.87
CA GLY A 145 -22.74 2.00 9.71
C GLY A 145 -22.25 0.60 9.41
N GLU A 146 -22.54 -0.35 10.30
CA GLU A 146 -22.84 -1.71 9.87
C GLU A 146 -24.08 -1.62 8.95
N GLU A 147 -23.87 -1.73 7.65
CA GLU A 147 -24.90 -2.01 6.63
C GLU A 147 -24.36 -3.09 5.69
#